data_AF-A0A512H7X3-F1
#
_entry.id   AF-A0A512H7X3-F1
#
_cell.length_a   1.000
_cell.length_b   1.000
_cell.length_c   1.000
_cell.angle_alpha   90.00
_cell.angle_beta   90.00
_cell.angle_gamma   90.00
#
_symmetry.space_group_name_H-M   'P 1'
#
loop_
_entity.id
_entity.type
_entity.pdbx_description
1 polymer ?
#
loop_
_entity_poly.entity_id
_entity_poly.type
_entity_poly.pdbx_seq_one_letter_code
_entity_poly.pdbx_strand_id
1 'polypeptide(L)'
;MTFLATRRATRLGRAGLGLVLALGGAGCSSWWSGSDTPEAGDAATPGACPASRFQDRIGGRLIGSNDPPPSSGAYLRISDLPHPHRILMPGGVSTTDVRPDRLSITLDEAGRIQSLSCE
;
A
#
# COMPACT_ATOMS: atom_id res chain seq x y z
N MET A 1 25.10 -13.27 -34.06
CA MET A 1 25.66 -12.06 -33.42
C MET A 1 25.71 -10.96 -34.46
N THR A 2 24.70 -10.08 -34.51
CA THR A 2 24.74 -8.90 -35.38
C THR A 2 23.88 -7.79 -34.75
N PHE A 3 24.54 -6.86 -34.07
CA PHE A 3 23.96 -5.58 -33.63
C PHE A 3 24.00 -4.62 -34.82
N LEU A 4 22.86 -4.02 -35.18
CA LEU A 4 22.82 -2.98 -36.20
C LEU A 4 21.85 -1.86 -35.83
N ALA A 5 22.41 -0.65 -35.94
CA ALA A 5 21.76 0.60 -36.31
C ALA A 5 21.05 1.42 -35.21
N THR A 6 21.90 2.13 -34.47
CA THR A 6 21.72 3.53 -34.06
C THR A 6 21.03 4.38 -35.13
N ARG A 7 19.90 5.02 -34.80
CA ARG A 7 19.41 6.22 -35.52
C ARG A 7 19.09 7.33 -34.53
N ARG A 8 20.01 8.29 -34.46
CA ARG A 8 19.76 9.69 -34.06
C ARG A 8 18.94 10.39 -35.14
N ALA A 9 18.01 11.26 -34.75
CA ALA A 9 17.86 12.64 -35.22
C ALA A 9 16.44 13.14 -34.86
N THR A 10 16.25 13.98 -33.84
CA THR A 10 16.18 15.46 -33.89
C THR A 10 15.16 16.02 -34.90
N ARG A 11 14.10 16.67 -34.42
CA ARG A 11 13.85 18.13 -34.51
C ARG A 11 12.35 18.50 -34.46
N LEU A 12 12.11 19.66 -33.83
CA LEU A 12 11.04 20.65 -34.09
C LEU A 12 9.60 20.18 -33.84
N GLY A 13 8.77 20.85 -33.07
CA GLY A 13 8.81 22.21 -32.56
C GLY A 13 7.37 22.69 -32.43
N ARG A 14 7.05 23.40 -31.35
CA ARG A 14 5.99 24.41 -31.38
C ARG A 14 6.15 25.32 -30.19
N ALA A 15 6.77 26.47 -30.48
CA ALA A 15 6.61 27.67 -29.70
C ALA A 15 5.12 28.03 -29.67
N GLY A 16 4.52 27.97 -28.50
CA GLY A 16 3.23 28.56 -28.19
C GLY A 16 3.47 29.74 -27.25
N LEU A 17 3.58 30.93 -27.83
CA LEU A 17 3.62 32.21 -27.14
C LEU A 17 2.22 32.56 -26.61
N GLY A 18 2.18 33.22 -25.46
CA GLY A 18 1.01 33.94 -24.95
C GLY A 18 0.27 33.19 -23.83
N LEU A 19 -0.17 33.80 -22.74
CA LEU A 19 -0.28 35.21 -22.37
C LEU A 19 -0.47 35.24 -20.85
N VAL A 20 0.31 36.07 -20.16
CA VAL A 20 0.19 36.35 -18.72
C VAL A 20 -1.01 37.25 -18.47
N LEU A 21 -1.84 36.97 -17.46
CA LEU A 21 -2.40 37.97 -16.51
C LEU A 21 -3.41 37.37 -15.50
N ALA A 22 -3.43 38.03 -14.33
CA ALA A 22 -4.33 37.94 -13.17
C ALA A 22 -3.88 36.96 -12.07
N LEU A 23 -3.11 37.43 -11.07
CA LEU A 23 -3.53 38.18 -9.86
C LEU A 23 -4.55 37.43 -9.00
N GLY A 24 -4.08 36.99 -7.82
CA GLY A 24 -4.93 36.84 -6.63
C GLY A 24 -5.29 35.42 -6.25
N GLY A 25 -4.48 34.81 -5.38
CA GLY A 25 -4.86 33.58 -4.67
C GLY A 25 -3.75 33.19 -3.70
N ALA A 26 -4.06 33.25 -2.39
CA ALA A 26 -3.13 32.99 -1.31
C ALA A 26 -2.38 31.66 -1.47
N GLY A 27 -1.06 31.74 -1.30
CA GLY A 27 -0.18 30.57 -1.26
C GLY A 27 -0.42 29.76 0.01
N CYS A 28 -0.82 28.50 -0.17
CA CYS A 28 -0.40 27.42 0.71
C CYS A 28 0.52 26.54 -0.12
N SER A 29 1.80 26.60 0.21
CA SER A 29 2.90 25.83 -0.34
C SER A 29 2.60 24.32 -0.35
N SER A 30 2.26 23.77 -1.51
CA SER A 30 2.42 22.33 -1.78
C SER A 30 3.87 22.05 -2.20
N TRP A 31 4.80 22.44 -1.33
CA TRP A 31 6.13 21.88 -1.23
C TRP A 31 5.93 20.64 -0.36
N TRP A 32 5.86 19.47 -0.98
CA TRP A 32 6.79 18.39 -0.66
C TRP A 32 6.76 17.36 -1.77
N SER A 33 7.82 17.37 -2.55
CA SER A 33 8.29 16.16 -3.20
C SER A 33 8.85 15.26 -2.10
N GLY A 34 8.31 14.06 -1.99
CA GLY A 34 8.88 12.91 -1.29
C GLY A 34 8.28 11.69 -1.97
N SER A 35 8.82 11.27 -3.11
CA SER A 35 9.88 10.26 -3.22
C SER A 35 9.36 8.90 -2.80
N ASP A 36 8.88 8.16 -3.79
CA ASP A 36 8.77 6.71 -3.78
C ASP A 36 10.11 6.10 -3.33
N THR A 37 10.18 5.67 -2.08
CA THR A 37 11.16 4.68 -1.66
C THR A 37 10.43 3.36 -1.45
N PRO A 38 10.64 2.32 -2.27
CA PRO A 38 10.25 0.97 -1.91
C PRO A 38 11.27 0.44 -0.90
N GLU A 39 11.19 0.92 0.35
CA GLU A 39 11.87 0.29 1.47
C GLU A 39 11.11 -0.99 1.82
N ALA A 40 11.63 -2.09 1.28
CA ALA A 40 11.35 -3.42 1.74
C ALA A 40 11.75 -3.51 3.22
N GLY A 41 10.78 -3.28 4.10
CA GLY A 41 10.91 -3.55 5.53
C GLY A 41 10.61 -2.38 6.47
N ASP A 42 9.56 -1.59 6.24
CA ASP A 42 9.24 -0.52 7.18
C ASP A 42 8.37 -0.96 8.36
N ALA A 43 9.01 -0.86 9.53
CA ALA A 43 8.38 -0.80 10.83
C ALA A 43 7.24 0.22 10.81
N ALA A 44 6.10 -0.14 11.41
CA ALA A 44 4.92 0.69 11.48
C ALA A 44 5.30 2.13 11.89
N THR A 45 5.05 3.12 11.03
CA THR A 45 5.15 4.53 11.40
C THR A 45 4.26 4.75 12.63
N PRO A 46 4.81 5.13 13.79
CA PRO A 46 4.02 5.27 15.01
C PRO A 46 2.94 6.34 14.80
N GLY A 47 1.67 5.92 14.84
CA GLY A 47 0.50 6.78 14.64
C GLY A 47 -0.23 6.60 13.30
N ALA A 48 0.33 5.87 12.33
CA ALA A 48 -0.36 5.51 11.10
C ALA A 48 -0.93 4.09 11.19
N CYS A 49 -2.18 3.90 10.77
CA CYS A 49 -2.80 2.58 10.73
C CYS A 49 -2.07 1.66 9.73
N PRO A 50 -1.44 0.55 10.18
CA PRO A 50 -0.77 -0.38 9.27
C PRO A 50 -1.70 -1.09 8.28
N ALA A 51 -3.02 -1.07 8.47
CA ALA A 51 -3.96 -1.78 7.60
C ALA A 51 -3.92 -1.31 6.14
N SER A 52 -3.58 -0.04 5.91
CA SER A 52 -3.58 0.57 4.57
C SER A 52 -2.67 -0.16 3.58
N ARG A 53 -1.54 -0.68 4.05
CA ARG A 53 -0.54 -1.37 3.20
C ARG A 53 -0.94 -2.77 2.76
N PHE A 54 -2.05 -3.29 3.27
CA PHE A 54 -2.53 -4.66 3.06
C PHE A 54 -3.92 -4.71 2.44
N GLN A 55 -4.52 -3.56 2.10
CA GLN A 55 -5.87 -3.49 1.54
C GLN A 55 -5.98 -4.27 0.21
N ASP A 56 -4.89 -4.40 -0.53
CA ASP A 56 -4.77 -5.22 -1.75
C ASP A 56 -4.84 -6.74 -1.48
N ARG A 57 -4.77 -7.17 -0.21
CA ARG A 57 -4.81 -8.58 0.21
C ARG A 57 -6.19 -9.04 0.68
N ILE A 58 -7.17 -8.14 0.73
CA ILE A 58 -8.56 -8.49 1.08
C ILE A 58 -9.11 -9.52 0.07
N GLY A 59 -9.76 -10.56 0.58
CA GLY A 59 -10.20 -11.73 -0.19
C GLY A 59 -9.12 -12.80 -0.39
N GLY A 60 -7.87 -12.49 -0.05
CA GLY A 60 -6.75 -13.42 -0.04
C GLY A 60 -6.73 -14.33 1.19
N ARG A 61 -5.96 -15.42 1.15
CA ARG A 61 -5.82 -16.37 2.27
C ARG A 61 -4.75 -15.91 3.26
N LEU A 62 -5.05 -15.99 4.55
CA LEU A 62 -4.04 -15.86 5.59
C LEU A 62 -3.29 -17.19 5.74
N ILE A 63 -1.96 -17.17 5.62
CA ILE A 63 -1.11 -18.36 5.72
C ILE A 63 -0.13 -18.22 6.89
N GLY A 64 0.20 -19.34 7.53
CA GLY A 64 1.20 -19.38 8.59
C GLY A 64 2.60 -19.02 8.09
N SER A 65 3.48 -18.66 9.01
CA SER A 65 4.84 -18.19 8.69
C SER A 65 5.65 -19.19 7.86
N ASN A 66 5.40 -20.49 8.00
CA ASN A 66 6.11 -21.55 7.27
C ASN A 66 5.24 -22.29 6.25
N ASP A 67 4.00 -21.85 6.05
CA ASP A 67 3.10 -22.53 5.10
C ASP A 67 3.46 -22.18 3.65
N PRO A 68 3.32 -23.13 2.72
CA PRO A 68 3.52 -22.85 1.31
C PRO A 68 2.45 -21.87 0.80
N PRO A 69 2.82 -20.92 -0.09
CA PRO A 69 1.84 -20.04 -0.70
C PRO A 69 0.85 -20.85 -1.56
N PRO A 70 -0.43 -20.43 -1.65
CA PRO A 70 -1.41 -21.10 -2.49
C PRO A 70 -1.00 -20.99 -3.97
N SER A 71 -1.38 -21.98 -4.77
CA SER A 71 -1.06 -22.04 -6.21
C SER A 71 -1.67 -20.90 -7.03
N SER A 72 -2.66 -20.19 -6.48
CA SER A 72 -3.29 -19.02 -7.11
C SER A 72 -3.98 -18.14 -6.08
N GLY A 73 -4.16 -16.86 -6.43
CA GLY A 73 -4.84 -15.85 -5.61
C GLY A 73 -3.90 -15.06 -4.68
N ALA A 74 -4.44 -13.99 -4.10
CA ALA A 74 -3.73 -13.20 -3.10
C ALA A 74 -3.58 -14.02 -1.80
N TYR A 75 -2.44 -13.84 -1.14
CA TYR A 75 -2.21 -14.37 0.19
C TYR A 75 -1.47 -13.34 1.03
N LEU A 76 -1.60 -13.49 2.35
CA LEU A 76 -0.87 -12.71 3.35
C LEU A 76 -0.28 -13.68 4.36
N ARG A 77 1.00 -13.52 4.68
CA ARG A 77 1.69 -14.36 5.65
C ARG A 77 1.68 -13.70 7.02
N ILE A 78 1.49 -14.50 8.07
CA ILE A 78 1.50 -13.99 9.45
C ILE A 78 2.83 -13.31 9.81
N SER A 79 3.97 -13.79 9.28
CA SER A 79 5.28 -13.17 9.52
C SER A 79 5.43 -11.77 8.93
N ASP A 80 4.62 -11.42 7.92
CA ASP A 80 4.67 -10.10 7.26
C ASP A 80 3.79 -9.07 7.99
N LEU A 81 3.00 -9.53 8.96
CA LEU A 81 2.14 -8.68 9.76
C LEU A 81 2.97 -7.85 10.75
N PRO A 82 2.65 -6.55 10.89
CA PRO A 82 3.29 -5.70 11.89
C PRO A 82 2.88 -6.16 13.29
N HIS A 83 3.77 -5.92 14.25
CA HIS A 83 3.46 -6.11 15.66
C HIS A 83 3.12 -4.75 16.27
N PRO A 84 2.03 -4.61 17.05
CA PRO A 84 1.07 -5.65 17.44
C PRO A 84 -0.02 -5.91 16.38
N HIS A 85 -0.47 -7.17 16.27
CA HIS A 85 -1.64 -7.54 15.45
C HIS A 85 -2.58 -8.50 16.20
N ARG A 86 -3.84 -8.57 15.74
CA ARG A 86 -4.90 -9.44 16.25
C ARG A 86 -5.62 -10.10 15.08
N ILE A 87 -5.82 -11.41 15.15
CA ILE A 87 -6.60 -12.16 14.17
C ILE A 87 -7.95 -12.52 14.80
N LEU A 88 -9.04 -12.10 14.16
CA LEU A 88 -10.41 -12.38 14.55
C LEU A 88 -10.96 -13.49 13.65
N MET A 89 -11.31 -14.60 14.26
CA MET A 89 -12.01 -15.69 13.59
C MET A 89 -13.47 -15.33 13.35
N PRO A 90 -14.12 -15.91 12.32
CA PRO A 90 -15.54 -15.71 12.09
C PRO A 90 -16.36 -16.11 13.32
N GLY A 91 -17.32 -15.27 13.71
CA GLY A 91 -18.12 -15.47 14.92
C GLY A 91 -17.37 -15.24 16.25
N GLY A 92 -16.09 -14.86 16.19
CA GLY A 92 -15.31 -14.50 17.37
C GLY A 92 -15.84 -13.21 17.99
N VAL A 93 -16.17 -13.27 19.28
CA VAL A 93 -16.49 -12.06 20.04
C VAL A 93 -15.21 -11.34 20.42
N SER A 94 -15.19 -10.02 20.25
CA SER A 94 -14.08 -9.18 20.67
C SER A 94 -14.58 -7.96 21.42
N THR A 95 -13.82 -7.52 22.40
CA THR A 95 -14.07 -6.25 23.06
C THR A 95 -13.64 -5.11 22.16
N THR A 96 -14.43 -4.03 22.15
CA THR A 96 -14.10 -2.78 21.44
C THR A 96 -13.04 -2.02 22.22
N ASP A 97 -11.78 -2.41 22.02
CA ASP A 97 -10.59 -1.74 22.53
C ASP A 97 -9.93 -1.02 21.35
N VAL A 98 -9.91 0.31 21.35
CA VAL A 98 -9.40 1.08 20.21
C VAL A 98 -7.92 1.43 20.41
N ARG A 99 -7.04 0.77 19.65
CA ARG A 99 -5.61 0.99 19.46
C ARG A 99 -5.24 1.21 17.98
N PRO A 100 -4.96 2.46 17.56
CA PRO A 100 -4.60 2.78 16.17
C PRO A 100 -3.26 2.17 15.71
N ASP A 101 -2.41 1.76 16.65
CA ASP A 101 -1.15 1.06 16.42
C ASP A 101 -1.32 -0.44 16.14
N ARG A 102 -2.50 -1.03 16.43
CA ARG A 102 -2.74 -2.47 16.34
C ARG A 102 -3.52 -2.83 15.09
N LEU A 103 -2.97 -3.72 14.27
CA LEU A 103 -3.68 -4.27 13.12
C LEU A 103 -4.67 -5.35 13.57
N SER A 104 -5.97 -5.16 13.30
CA SER A 104 -7.00 -6.19 13.41
C SER A 104 -7.29 -6.80 12.03
N ILE A 105 -7.18 -8.12 11.93
CA ILE A 105 -7.48 -8.91 10.74
C ILE A 105 -8.71 -9.76 11.01
N THR A 106 -9.80 -9.52 10.28
CA THR A 106 -11.00 -10.36 10.37
C THR A 106 -11.00 -11.39 9.26
N LEU A 107 -11.21 -12.65 9.62
CA LEU A 107 -11.27 -13.77 8.69
C LEU A 107 -12.70 -14.23 8.45
N ASP A 108 -12.94 -14.80 7.27
CA ASP A 108 -14.16 -15.55 6.97
C ASP A 108 -14.03 -17.04 7.35
N GLU A 109 -15.09 -17.82 7.13
CA GLU A 109 -15.14 -19.27 7.39
C GLU A 109 -14.13 -20.08 6.55
N ALA A 110 -13.67 -19.53 5.43
CA ALA A 110 -12.69 -20.17 4.55
C ALA A 110 -11.22 -19.78 4.88
N GLY A 111 -11.02 -18.97 5.93
CA GLY A 111 -9.72 -18.44 6.33
C GLY A 111 -9.18 -17.34 5.39
N ARG A 112 -10.07 -16.65 4.67
CA ARG A 112 -9.73 -15.49 3.85
C ARG A 112 -9.94 -14.20 4.63
N ILE A 113 -9.17 -13.19 4.26
CA ILE A 113 -9.22 -11.86 4.86
C ILE A 113 -10.51 -11.18 4.40
N GLN A 114 -11.43 -10.96 5.34
CA GLN A 114 -12.67 -10.23 5.11
C GLN A 114 -12.46 -8.72 5.28
N SER A 115 -11.75 -8.31 6.33
CA SER A 115 -11.47 -6.90 6.60
C SER A 115 -10.16 -6.70 7.34
N LEU A 116 -9.57 -5.51 7.15
CA LEU A 116 -8.35 -5.06 7.81
C LEU A 116 -8.60 -3.66 8.37
N SER A 117 -8.48 -3.52 9.68
CA SER A 117 -8.77 -2.29 10.42
C SER A 117 -7.70 -2.06 11.48
N CYS A 118 -7.48 -0.80 11.82
CA CYS A 118 -6.82 -0.46 13.08
C CYS A 118 -7.90 0.07 13.99
N GLU A 119 -8.43 -0.85 14.77
CA GLU A 119 -9.31 -0.52 15.88
C GLU A 119 -8.53 -0.60 17.15
#